data_AF-A0A5S6R4P3-F1
#
_entry.id   AF-A0A5S6R4P3-F1
#
_cell.length_a   1.000
_cell.length_b   1.000
_cell.length_c   1.000
_cell.angle_alpha   90.00
_cell.angle_beta   90.00
_cell.angle_gamma   90.00
#
_symmetry.space_group_name_H-M   'P 1'
#
loop_
_entity.id
_entity.type
_entity.pdbx_description
1 polymer ?
#
loop_
_entity_poly.entity_id
_entity_poly.type
_entity_poly.pdbx_seq_one_letter_code
_entity_poly.pdbx_strand_id
1 'polypeptide(L)'
;MGEELVIDDKYVDLHAMVEQLEEMVERFTTAMPLAERVQENSDLQNARMYAELMYILNTLYWCQLKLQRCDTSNHPIMKELNAIRQKMKQIRELELSGKGPKLDLPAVKRLIQHDLWSMESTCQGTSSGSQGISEPRKRRYSESSEEGELPDSSDDNEPTASSGRND
;
A
#
# COMPACT_ATOMS: atom_id res chain seq x y z
N MET A 1 -20.96 53.30 -2.26
CA MET A 1 -21.77 52.30 -1.55
C MET A 1 -22.08 51.22 -2.57
N GLY A 2 -21.50 50.02 -2.39
CA GLY A 2 -21.62 48.91 -3.34
C GLY A 2 -20.26 48.43 -3.86
N GLU A 3 -19.43 47.84 -2.99
CA GLU A 3 -18.46 46.86 -3.49
C GLU A 3 -19.29 45.63 -3.86
N GLU A 4 -19.47 45.42 -5.15
CA GLU A 4 -20.06 44.20 -5.70
C GLU A 4 -19.19 43.02 -5.25
N LEU A 5 -19.77 42.13 -4.43
CA LEU A 5 -19.08 40.91 -4.00
C LEU A 5 -18.87 40.03 -5.24
N VAL A 6 -17.73 40.18 -5.91
CA VAL A 6 -17.30 39.27 -6.96
C VAL A 6 -16.94 37.96 -6.26
N ILE A 7 -17.85 37.00 -6.31
CA ILE A 7 -17.61 35.65 -5.83
C ILE A 7 -16.59 35.04 -6.78
N ASP A 8 -15.35 34.80 -6.30
CA ASP A 8 -14.30 34.20 -7.13
C ASP A 8 -14.77 32.86 -7.72
N ASP A 9 -14.39 32.57 -8.97
CA ASP A 9 -14.71 31.32 -9.70
C ASP A 9 -14.47 30.05 -8.86
N LYS A 10 -13.46 30.09 -7.97
CA LYS A 10 -13.12 28.99 -7.05
C LYS A 10 -14.26 28.62 -6.09
N TYR A 11 -15.08 29.59 -5.67
CA TYR A 11 -16.22 29.33 -4.79
C TYR A 11 -17.40 28.73 -5.57
N VAL A 12 -17.58 29.14 -6.83
CA VAL A 12 -18.56 28.55 -7.74
C VAL A 12 -18.21 27.09 -8.01
N ASP A 13 -16.94 26.79 -8.26
CA ASP A 13 -16.44 25.43 -8.43
C ASP A 13 -16.65 24.58 -7.17
N LEU A 14 -16.35 25.13 -5.98
CA LEU A 14 -16.55 24.43 -4.72
C LEU A 14 -18.03 24.09 -4.48
N HIS A 15 -18.94 25.02 -4.76
CA HIS A 15 -20.38 24.79 -4.64
C HIS A 15 -20.82 23.63 -5.56
N ALA A 16 -20.42 23.66 -6.83
CA ALA A 16 -20.74 22.60 -7.78
C ALA A 16 -20.17 21.23 -7.34
N MET A 17 -18.97 21.21 -6.76
CA MET A 17 -18.37 19.98 -6.21
C MET A 17 -19.15 19.43 -5.01
N VAL A 18 -19.63 20.31 -4.11
CA VAL A 18 -20.44 19.89 -2.95
C VAL A 18 -21.79 19.35 -3.40
N GLU A 19 -22.43 19.98 -4.38
CA GLU A 19 -23.71 19.54 -4.95
C GLU A 19 -23.59 18.14 -5.59
N GLN A 20 -22.51 17.90 -6.34
CA GLN A 20 -22.21 16.55 -6.88
C GLN A 20 -21.97 15.52 -5.77
N LEU A 21 -21.30 15.91 -4.68
CA LEU A 21 -21.09 15.03 -3.52
C LEU A 21 -22.41 14.69 -2.83
N GLU A 22 -23.30 15.66 -2.64
CA GLU A 22 -24.63 15.46 -2.07
C GLU A 22 -25.43 14.46 -2.93
N GLU A 23 -25.45 14.62 -4.26
CA GLU A 23 -26.12 13.68 -5.16
C GLU A 23 -25.54 12.27 -5.07
N MET A 24 -24.22 12.13 -4.95
CA MET A 24 -23.58 10.82 -4.75
C MET A 24 -23.98 10.19 -3.41
N VAL A 25 -24.02 10.96 -2.32
CA VAL A 25 -24.39 10.47 -0.98
C VAL A 25 -25.87 10.11 -0.93
N GLU A 26 -26.75 10.90 -1.55
CA GLU A 26 -28.17 10.59 -1.66
C GLU A 26 -28.40 9.30 -2.42
N ARG A 27 -27.78 9.12 -3.59
CA ARG A 27 -27.85 7.84 -4.34
C ARG A 27 -27.33 6.68 -3.50
N PHE A 28 -26.24 6.89 -2.77
CA PHE A 28 -25.70 5.86 -1.89
C PHE A 28 -26.64 5.55 -0.72
N THR A 29 -27.45 6.49 -0.23
CA THR A 29 -28.29 6.28 0.96
C THR A 29 -29.71 5.81 0.61
N THR A 30 -30.28 6.32 -0.50
CA THR A 30 -31.65 6.04 -0.94
C THR A 30 -31.81 4.67 -1.59
N ALA A 31 -30.79 4.18 -2.30
CA ALA A 31 -30.90 2.92 -3.05
C ALA A 31 -31.09 1.69 -2.15
N MET A 32 -30.46 1.68 -0.97
CA MET A 32 -30.55 0.57 0.00
C MET A 32 -29.95 1.02 1.34
N PRO A 33 -30.57 0.69 2.48
CA PRO A 33 -30.02 1.00 3.80
C PRO A 33 -28.69 0.28 4.06
N LEU A 34 -27.81 0.91 4.85
CA LEU A 34 -26.47 0.38 5.16
C LEU A 34 -26.53 -1.01 5.82
N ALA A 35 -27.52 -1.25 6.68
CA ALA A 35 -27.67 -2.52 7.40
C ALA A 35 -27.90 -3.71 6.44
N GLU A 36 -28.67 -3.50 5.38
CA GLU A 36 -28.97 -4.52 4.38
C GLU A 36 -27.74 -4.82 3.51
N ARG A 37 -26.99 -3.79 3.10
CA ARG A 37 -25.71 -3.96 2.37
C ARG A 37 -24.70 -4.75 3.16
N VAL A 38 -24.64 -4.51 4.47
CA VAL A 38 -23.69 -5.22 5.35
C VAL A 38 -24.04 -6.70 5.43
N GLN A 39 -25.32 -7.04 5.31
CA GLN A 39 -25.76 -8.43 5.34
C GLN A 39 -25.53 -9.16 4.01
N GLU A 40 -25.60 -8.45 2.87
CA GLU A 40 -25.36 -9.03 1.54
C GLU A 40 -23.86 -9.20 1.22
N ASN A 41 -23.02 -8.31 1.71
CA ASN A 41 -21.59 -8.30 1.42
C ASN A 41 -20.81 -9.29 2.28
N SER A 42 -19.70 -9.80 1.73
CA SER A 42 -18.74 -10.57 2.52
C SER A 42 -18.06 -9.70 3.60
N ASP A 43 -17.59 -10.33 4.68
CA ASP A 43 -16.91 -9.64 5.79
C ASP A 43 -15.76 -8.73 5.32
N LEU A 44 -15.01 -9.17 4.30
CA LEU A 44 -13.91 -8.42 3.73
C LEU A 44 -14.39 -7.18 2.95
N GLN A 45 -15.45 -7.33 2.15
CA GLN A 45 -16.07 -6.20 1.44
C GLN A 45 -16.68 -5.19 2.41
N ASN A 46 -17.29 -5.67 3.49
CA ASN A 46 -17.79 -4.83 4.56
C ASN A 46 -16.67 -4.03 5.22
N ALA A 47 -15.58 -4.68 5.61
CA ALA A 47 -14.43 -4.02 6.21
C ALA A 47 -13.85 -2.92 5.29
N ARG A 48 -13.77 -3.19 3.98
CA ARG A 48 -13.34 -2.22 2.98
C ARG A 48 -14.30 -1.02 2.92
N MET A 49 -15.60 -1.27 2.77
CA MET A 49 -16.63 -0.23 2.71
C MET A 49 -16.59 0.67 3.95
N TYR A 50 -16.51 0.09 5.15
CA TYR A 50 -16.42 0.85 6.39
C TYR A 50 -15.14 1.70 6.47
N ALA A 51 -14.00 1.18 6.02
CA ALA A 51 -12.76 1.95 5.97
C ALA A 51 -12.86 3.14 5.00
N GLU A 52 -13.48 2.94 3.83
CA GLU A 52 -13.74 3.99 2.84
C GLU A 52 -14.69 5.06 3.40
N LEU A 53 -15.78 4.67 4.05
CA LEU A 53 -16.71 5.61 4.68
C LEU A 53 -16.04 6.45 5.78
N MET A 54 -15.25 5.81 6.64
CA MET A 54 -14.47 6.51 7.66
C MET A 54 -13.47 7.50 7.06
N TYR A 55 -12.82 7.15 5.95
CA TYR A 55 -11.92 8.06 5.25
C TYR A 55 -12.66 9.29 4.71
N ILE A 56 -13.81 9.09 4.06
CA ILE A 56 -14.62 10.17 3.50
C ILE A 56 -15.06 11.12 4.62
N LEU A 57 -15.66 10.60 5.69
CA LEU A 57 -16.14 11.43 6.82
C LEU A 57 -15.01 12.27 7.43
N ASN A 58 -13.85 11.66 7.68
CA ASN A 58 -12.70 12.39 8.23
C ASN A 58 -12.11 13.41 7.26
N THR A 59 -12.15 13.13 5.95
CA THR A 59 -11.69 14.07 4.93
C THR A 59 -12.64 15.26 4.82
N LEU A 60 -13.96 15.04 4.89
CA LEU A 60 -14.95 16.12 4.93
C LEU A 60 -14.79 17.00 6.17
N TYR A 61 -14.55 16.38 7.32
CA TYR A 61 -14.24 17.13 8.53
C TYR A 61 -12.96 17.96 8.39
N TRP A 62 -11.91 17.41 7.78
CA TRP A 62 -10.70 18.17 7.48
C TRP A 62 -10.97 19.34 6.52
N CYS A 63 -11.79 19.16 5.48
CA CYS A 63 -12.22 20.24 4.59
C CYS A 63 -12.98 21.33 5.37
N GLN A 64 -13.87 20.96 6.28
CA GLN A 64 -14.58 21.91 7.14
C GLN A 64 -13.60 22.73 7.99
N LEU A 65 -12.60 22.10 8.61
CA LEU A 65 -11.57 22.79 9.39
C LEU A 65 -10.81 23.81 8.54
N LYS A 66 -10.51 23.47 7.27
CA LYS A 66 -9.86 24.39 6.33
C LYS A 66 -10.75 25.60 6.00
N LEU A 67 -12.06 25.38 5.81
CA LEU A 67 -13.02 26.46 5.57
C LEU A 67 -13.15 27.39 6.78
N GLN A 68 -13.05 26.83 7.99
CA GLN A 68 -13.03 27.59 9.25
C GLN A 68 -11.70 28.29 9.54
N ARG A 69 -10.72 28.23 8.62
CA ARG A 69 -9.37 28.80 8.77
C ARG A 69 -8.62 28.23 9.99
N CYS A 70 -8.91 27.00 10.40
CA CYS A 70 -8.18 26.33 11.47
C CYS A 70 -6.88 25.69 10.95
N ASP A 71 -5.82 25.75 11.75
CA ASP A 71 -4.53 25.14 11.42
C ASP A 71 -4.59 23.61 11.55
N THR A 72 -4.59 22.92 10.43
CA THR A 72 -4.72 21.46 10.39
C THR A 72 -3.42 20.71 10.65
N SER A 73 -2.28 21.39 10.72
CA SER A 73 -0.97 20.77 10.88
C SER A 73 -0.77 20.14 12.26
N ASN A 74 -1.30 20.78 13.31
CA ASN A 74 -1.25 20.28 14.68
C ASN A 74 -2.54 19.54 15.10
N HIS A 75 -3.51 19.43 14.19
CA HIS A 75 -4.81 18.86 14.52
C HIS A 75 -4.75 17.31 14.52
N PRO A 76 -5.37 16.62 15.50
CA PRO A 76 -5.35 15.16 15.60
C PRO A 76 -5.93 14.44 14.36
N ILE A 77 -6.74 15.13 13.55
CA ILE A 77 -7.30 14.60 12.30
C ILE A 77 -6.24 14.04 11.34
N MET A 78 -5.03 14.61 11.33
CA MET A 78 -3.93 14.09 10.50
C MET A 78 -3.49 12.69 10.94
N LYS A 79 -3.52 12.42 12.24
CA LYS A 79 -3.22 11.09 12.79
C LYS A 79 -4.31 10.10 12.40
N GLU A 80 -5.58 10.49 12.51
CA GLU A 80 -6.74 9.67 12.12
C GLU A 80 -6.70 9.31 10.63
N LEU A 81 -6.45 10.29 9.75
CA LEU A 81 -6.31 10.06 8.31
C LEU A 81 -5.19 9.07 7.98
N ASN A 82 -4.05 9.18 8.67
CA ASN A 82 -2.94 8.23 8.48
C ASN A 82 -3.27 6.84 9.03
N ALA A 83 -3.96 6.75 10.16
CA ALA A 83 -4.42 5.48 10.72
C ALA A 83 -5.38 4.77 9.74
N ILE A 84 -6.33 5.48 9.16
CA ILE A 84 -7.29 4.92 8.19
C ILE A 84 -6.57 4.47 6.92
N ARG A 85 -5.62 5.25 6.39
CA ARG A 85 -4.80 4.84 5.24
C ARG A 85 -4.04 3.54 5.52
N GLN A 86 -3.51 3.38 6.72
CA GLN A 86 -2.85 2.15 7.14
C GLN A 86 -3.83 0.97 7.17
N LYS A 87 -5.06 1.17 7.68
CA LYS A 87 -6.12 0.15 7.65
C LYS A 87 -6.52 -0.25 6.23
N MET A 88 -6.67 0.71 5.33
CA MET A 88 -6.95 0.42 3.91
C MET A 88 -5.81 -0.38 3.26
N LYS A 89 -4.56 -0.07 3.57
CA LYS A 89 -3.41 -0.84 3.09
C LYS A 89 -3.46 -2.28 3.60
N GLN A 90 -3.74 -2.48 4.89
CA GLN A 90 -3.91 -3.82 5.48
C GLN A 90 -5.04 -4.61 4.80
N ILE A 91 -6.20 -3.99 4.58
CA ILE A 91 -7.33 -4.63 3.89
C ILE A 91 -6.92 -5.05 2.46
N ARG A 92 -6.22 -4.18 1.72
CA ARG A 92 -5.72 -4.50 0.37
C ARG A 92 -4.71 -5.63 0.36
N GLU A 93 -3.83 -5.68 1.36
CA GLU A 93 -2.87 -6.78 1.53
C GLU A 93 -3.60 -8.11 1.83
N LEU A 94 -4.67 -8.08 2.62
CA LEU A 94 -5.50 -9.25 2.88
C LEU A 94 -6.27 -9.70 1.64
N GLU A 95 -6.79 -8.79 0.82
CA GLU A 95 -7.42 -9.11 -0.47
C GLU A 95 -6.43 -9.76 -1.45
N LEU A 96 -5.16 -9.34 -1.43
CA LEU A 96 -4.10 -9.91 -2.26
C LEU A 96 -3.65 -11.28 -1.71
N SER A 97 -3.46 -11.38 -0.39
CA SER A 97 -3.02 -12.60 0.28
C SER A 97 -4.09 -13.68 0.32
N GLY A 98 -5.38 -13.31 0.32
CA GLY A 98 -6.51 -14.24 0.22
C GLY A 98 -6.52 -15.02 -1.10
N LYS A 99 -5.79 -14.55 -2.12
CA LYS A 99 -5.56 -15.29 -3.37
C LYS A 99 -4.49 -16.37 -3.24
N GLY A 100 -3.72 -16.37 -2.14
CA GLY A 100 -2.74 -17.37 -1.73
C GLY A 100 -1.61 -17.65 -2.73
N PRO A 101 -0.41 -18.06 -2.29
CA PRO A 101 0.45 -18.86 -3.13
C PRO A 101 -0.32 -20.15 -3.47
N LYS A 102 -0.46 -20.48 -4.77
CA LYS A 102 -1.05 -21.77 -5.17
C LYS A 102 -0.15 -22.89 -4.65
N LEU A 103 -0.54 -23.53 -3.56
CA LEU A 103 0.20 -24.66 -2.98
C LEU A 103 0.02 -25.89 -3.88
N ASP A 104 1.14 -26.50 -4.29
CA ASP A 104 1.12 -27.77 -5.00
C ASP A 104 0.81 -28.90 -4.00
N LEU A 105 -0.49 -29.18 -3.81
CA LEU A 105 -1.00 -30.25 -2.95
C LEU A 105 -0.25 -31.59 -3.09
N PRO A 106 0.10 -32.07 -4.31
CA PRO A 106 0.88 -33.30 -4.44
C PRO A 106 2.33 -33.16 -3.94
N ALA A 107 2.99 -32.01 -4.06
CA ALA A 107 4.30 -31.80 -3.46
C ALA A 107 4.23 -31.74 -1.92
N VAL A 108 3.22 -31.06 -1.36
CA VAL A 108 2.99 -31.00 0.09
C VAL A 108 2.72 -32.40 0.66
N LYS A 109 1.91 -33.22 -0.04
CA LYS A 109 1.65 -34.60 0.36
C LYS A 109 2.93 -35.45 0.41
N ARG A 110 3.82 -35.28 -0.58
CA ARG A 110 5.12 -35.98 -0.61
C ARG A 110 6.05 -35.50 0.51
N LEU A 111 6.07 -34.21 0.81
CA LEU A 111 6.83 -33.66 1.94
C LEU A 111 6.38 -34.29 3.26
N ILE A 112 5.07 -34.32 3.51
CA ILE A 112 4.50 -34.94 4.72
C ILE A 112 4.83 -36.44 4.78
N GLN A 113 4.69 -37.17 3.67
CA GLN A 113 5.01 -38.60 3.62
C GLN A 113 6.49 -38.89 3.85
N HIS A 114 7.38 -38.09 3.27
CA HIS A 114 8.82 -38.20 3.46
C HIS A 114 9.22 -37.94 4.91
N ASP A 115 8.64 -36.92 5.54
CA ASP A 115 8.89 -36.58 6.96
C ASP A 115 8.40 -37.69 7.89
N LEU A 116 7.19 -38.21 7.65
CA LEU A 116 6.63 -39.34 8.40
C LEU A 116 7.50 -40.60 8.30
N TRP A 117 7.97 -40.96 7.09
CA TRP A 117 8.84 -42.13 6.91
C TRP A 117 10.28 -41.92 7.43
N SER A 118 10.79 -40.69 7.45
CA SER A 118 12.10 -40.37 8.05
C SER A 118 12.05 -40.40 9.58
N MET A 119 10.91 -40.09 10.20
CA MET A 119 10.72 -40.21 11.65
C MET A 119 10.63 -41.67 12.10
N GLU A 120 9.94 -42.53 11.36
CA GLU A 120 9.83 -43.97 11.66
C GLU A 120 11.21 -44.67 11.62
N SER A 121 12.04 -44.32 10.65
CA SER A 121 13.39 -44.87 10.48
C SER A 121 14.41 -44.37 11.50
N THR A 122 14.10 -43.30 12.24
CA THR A 122 14.94 -42.79 13.33
C THR A 122 14.68 -43.50 14.67
N CYS A 123 13.57 -44.25 14.79
CA CYS A 123 13.20 -44.99 16.02
C CYS A 123 13.68 -46.45 16.03
N GLN A 124 14.12 -46.99 14.89
CA GLN A 124 14.59 -48.37 14.75
C GLN A 124 16.04 -48.41 14.24
N GLY A 125 16.96 -47.79 14.98
CA GLY A 125 18.38 -47.78 14.62
C GLY A 125 19.22 -47.16 15.73
N THR A 126 19.97 -48.00 16.42
CA THR A 126 20.84 -47.72 17.57
C THR A 126 21.90 -46.63 17.34
N SER A 127 22.24 -45.92 18.42
CA SER A 127 23.56 -45.31 18.70
C SER A 127 24.57 -45.20 17.54
N SER A 128 24.85 -43.96 17.13
CA SER A 128 26.11 -43.41 16.59
C SER A 128 25.92 -42.61 15.30
N GLY A 129 26.58 -41.44 15.24
CA GLY A 129 26.88 -40.76 13.98
C GLY A 129 26.10 -39.49 13.71
N SER A 130 26.66 -38.37 14.16
CA SER A 130 26.41 -37.03 13.61
C SER A 130 26.66 -36.99 12.09
N GLN A 131 25.82 -36.22 11.38
CA GLN A 131 26.04 -35.41 10.15
C GLN A 131 24.83 -35.54 9.20
N GLY A 132 24.19 -34.47 8.70
CA GLY A 132 24.60 -33.08 8.71
C GLY A 132 23.45 -32.13 8.38
N ILE A 133 23.64 -30.91 8.88
CA ILE A 133 23.04 -29.68 8.39
C ILE A 133 23.40 -29.57 6.90
N SER A 134 22.41 -29.63 6.01
CA SER A 134 22.61 -29.16 4.64
C SER A 134 22.57 -27.63 4.63
N GLU A 135 23.76 -27.02 4.63
CA GLU A 135 23.98 -25.61 4.34
C GLU A 135 23.30 -25.16 3.03
N PRO A 136 22.96 -23.87 2.88
CA PRO A 136 22.32 -23.34 1.69
C PRO A 136 23.25 -23.49 0.48
N ARG A 137 22.71 -24.08 -0.59
CA ARG A 137 23.43 -24.29 -1.85
C ARG A 137 23.78 -22.93 -2.47
N LYS A 138 25.02 -22.49 -2.26
CA LYS A 138 25.64 -21.34 -2.95
C LYS A 138 25.46 -21.53 -4.46
N ARG A 139 24.67 -20.65 -5.09
CA ARG A 139 24.57 -20.56 -6.55
C ARG A 139 25.96 -20.22 -7.08
N ARG A 140 26.55 -21.15 -7.84
CA ARG A 140 27.77 -20.92 -8.60
C ARG A 140 27.36 -20.13 -9.85
N TYR A 141 27.73 -18.86 -9.90
CA TYR A 141 27.64 -18.02 -11.08
C TYR A 141 28.64 -18.60 -12.10
N SER A 142 28.15 -18.96 -13.28
CA SER A 142 29.00 -19.29 -14.42
C SER A 142 29.40 -17.97 -15.08
N GLU A 143 30.64 -17.56 -14.82
CA GLU A 143 31.37 -16.57 -15.58
C GLU A 143 31.57 -17.11 -17.01
N SER A 144 30.89 -16.51 -17.99
CA SER A 144 31.26 -16.61 -19.40
C SER A 144 31.95 -15.31 -19.74
N SER A 145 33.23 -15.40 -20.09
CA SER A 145 34.01 -14.32 -20.68
C SER A 145 33.39 -13.92 -22.02
N GLU A 146 32.94 -12.68 -22.13
CA GLU A 146 33.00 -11.91 -23.37
C GLU A 146 33.70 -10.59 -23.06
N GLU A 147 34.82 -10.39 -23.72
CA GLU A 147 35.59 -9.15 -23.72
C GLU A 147 34.75 -8.04 -24.36
N GLY A 148 34.72 -6.87 -23.71
CA GLY A 148 34.07 -5.67 -24.21
C GLY A 148 34.51 -4.48 -23.38
N GLU A 149 35.34 -3.64 -23.99
CA GLU A 149 36.16 -2.58 -23.42
C GLU A 149 35.40 -1.52 -22.57
N LEU A 150 36.07 -1.03 -21.53
CA LEU A 150 35.74 0.21 -20.82
C LEU A 150 36.11 1.42 -21.69
N PRO A 151 35.40 2.55 -21.53
CA PRO A 151 36.17 3.67 -21.00
C PRO A 151 35.58 4.22 -19.70
N ASP A 152 36.50 4.29 -18.75
CA ASP A 152 36.54 5.09 -17.54
C ASP A 152 36.37 6.59 -17.84
N SER A 153 35.51 7.25 -17.07
CA SER A 153 35.75 8.63 -16.64
C SER A 153 34.76 8.99 -15.54
N SER A 154 35.22 8.81 -14.31
CA SER A 154 34.82 9.67 -13.20
C SER A 154 35.71 10.90 -13.30
N ASP A 155 35.12 12.09 -13.45
CA ASP A 155 35.83 13.33 -13.14
C ASP A 155 34.90 14.21 -12.31
N ASP A 156 35.13 14.14 -11.00
CA ASP A 156 34.84 15.22 -10.06
C ASP A 156 35.79 16.39 -10.36
N ASN A 157 35.26 17.56 -10.73
CA ASN A 157 35.70 18.86 -10.18
C ASN A 157 34.94 20.05 -10.79
N GLU A 158 34.22 20.80 -9.94
CA GLU A 158 34.30 22.28 -9.97
C GLU A 158 35.75 22.70 -9.60
N PRO A 159 36.32 23.88 -9.96
CA PRO A 159 35.67 25.18 -9.74
C PRO A 159 36.14 26.39 -10.61
N THR A 160 35.55 27.55 -10.33
CA THR A 160 36.04 28.95 -10.48
C THR A 160 36.02 29.67 -11.84
N ALA A 161 35.17 30.73 -11.86
CA ALA A 161 35.34 32.09 -12.36
C ALA A 161 36.43 32.45 -13.40
N SER A 162 36.00 33.10 -14.49
CA SER A 162 36.72 34.25 -15.07
C SER A 162 35.79 35.21 -15.81
N SER A 163 35.85 36.47 -15.39
CA SER A 163 35.41 37.68 -16.07
C SER A 163 36.36 38.06 -17.23
N GLY A 164 35.84 38.67 -18.30
CA GLY A 164 36.59 39.45 -19.31
C GLY A 164 36.04 39.23 -20.74
N ARG A 165 35.27 40.15 -21.34
CA ARG A 165 35.63 41.40 -22.07
C ARG A 165 36.25 41.22 -23.46
N ASN A 166 35.78 42.10 -24.37
CA ASN A 166 36.16 42.42 -25.76
C ASN A 166 35.30 41.66 -26.80
N ASP A 167 34.56 42.27 -27.72
CA ASP A 167 34.67 43.59 -28.38
C ASP A 167 33.39 44.45 -28.33
#